data_AF-A0A1G3LDR7-F1
#
_entry.id   AF-A0A1G3LDR7-F1
#
_cell.length_a   1.000
_cell.length_b   1.000
_cell.length_c   1.000
_cell.angle_alpha   90.00
_cell.angle_beta   90.00
_cell.angle_gamma   90.00
#
_symmetry.space_group_name_H-M   'P 1'
#
loop_
_entity.id
_entity.type
_entity.pdbx_description
1 polymer ?
#
loop_
_entity_poly.entity_id
_entity_poly.type
_entity_poly.pdbx_seq_one_letter_code
_entity_poly.pdbx_strand_id
1 'polypeptide(L)'
;MLSFINAVHSDSGFPVIKTVEIKNPFNIKNFSIDKESIVDVKATDENQRVYDVEVLTTGNYIFRNRTLYYWTKLYSSQLKTTNSLRS
;
A
#
# COMPACT_ATOMS: atom_id res chain seq x y z
N MET A 1 7.92 6.58 -9.64
CA MET A 1 7.01 5.73 -8.84
C MET A 1 6.57 4.50 -9.63
N LEU A 2 5.85 4.65 -10.75
CA LEU A 2 5.45 3.50 -11.58
C LEU A 2 6.65 2.61 -12.00
N SER A 3 7.76 3.21 -12.41
CA SER A 3 9.00 2.49 -12.75
C SER A 3 9.58 1.68 -11.59
N PHE A 4 9.52 2.20 -10.37
CA PHE A 4 9.97 1.50 -9.16
C PHE A 4 9.07 0.31 -8.84
N ILE A 5 7.74 0.51 -8.87
CA ILE A 5 6.77 -0.57 -8.63
C ILE A 5 6.92 -1.68 -9.69
N ASN A 6 7.08 -1.31 -10.96
CA ASN A 6 7.28 -2.27 -12.05
C ASN A 6 8.62 -3.01 -11.96
N ALA A 7 9.68 -2.38 -11.45
CA ALA A 7 10.94 -3.06 -11.20
C ALA A 7 10.79 -4.17 -10.15
N VAL A 8 10.12 -3.88 -9.03
CA VAL A 8 9.84 -4.86 -7.97
C VAL A 8 8.92 -5.98 -8.47
N HIS A 9 7.87 -5.64 -9.21
CA HIS A 9 6.96 -6.63 -9.80
C HIS A 9 7.67 -7.56 -10.77
N SER A 10 8.50 -7.01 -11.67
CA SER A 10 9.22 -7.80 -12.67
C SER A 10 10.20 -8.77 -12.02
N ASP A 11 10.94 -8.31 -11.00
CA ASP A 11 11.85 -9.14 -10.20
C ASP A 11 11.11 -10.28 -9.48
N SER A 12 9.89 -10.01 -9.02
CA SER A 12 9.03 -10.99 -8.34
C SER A 12 8.16 -11.83 -9.28
N GLY A 13 8.30 -11.71 -10.61
CA GLY A 13 7.53 -12.47 -11.60
C GLY A 13 6.05 -12.09 -11.71
N PHE A 14 5.66 -10.91 -11.22
CA PHE A 14 4.31 -10.39 -11.33
C PHE A 14 4.08 -9.61 -12.64
N PRO A 15 2.83 -9.57 -13.13
CA PRO A 15 2.43 -8.68 -14.22
C PRO A 15 2.74 -7.21 -13.92
N VAL A 16 3.01 -6.44 -14.97
CA VAL A 16 3.32 -5.01 -14.86
C VAL A 16 2.08 -4.19 -14.49
N ILE A 17 2.30 -3.15 -13.69
CA ILE A 17 1.28 -2.16 -13.33
C ILE A 17 1.02 -1.24 -14.53
N LYS A 18 -0.26 -1.03 -14.84
CA LYS A 18 -0.74 -0.08 -15.86
C LYS A 18 -1.09 1.28 -15.30
N THR A 19 -1.71 1.32 -14.11
CA THR A 19 -2.16 2.58 -13.50
C THR A 19 -1.74 2.67 -12.04
N VAL A 20 -1.42 3.89 -11.62
CA VAL A 20 -0.99 4.24 -10.27
C VAL A 20 -1.75 5.50 -9.86
N GLU A 21 -2.48 5.42 -8.75
CA GLU A 21 -3.19 6.53 -8.13
C GLU A 21 -2.61 6.77 -6.73
N ILE A 22 -2.16 8.00 -6.45
CA ILE A 22 -1.71 8.38 -5.11
C ILE A 22 -2.95 8.70 -4.28
N LYS A 23 -3.20 7.89 -3.25
CA LYS A 23 -4.39 8.03 -2.40
C LYS A 23 -4.13 8.97 -1.22
N ASN A 24 -2.97 8.89 -0.61
CA ASN A 24 -2.63 9.67 0.57
C ASN A 24 -1.12 9.99 0.59
N PRO A 25 -0.70 11.19 0.17
CA PRO A 25 0.70 11.57 0.12
C PRO A 25 1.26 12.10 1.45
N PHE A 26 0.57 11.97 2.59
CA PHE A 26 0.83 12.85 3.74
C PHE A 26 2.20 12.66 4.42
N ASN A 27 3.08 13.61 4.14
CA ASN A 27 4.09 14.16 5.04
C ASN A 27 3.43 15.25 5.91
N ILE A 28 3.22 15.01 7.19
CA ILE A 28 3.12 16.11 8.16
C ILE A 28 4.44 16.16 8.90
N LYS A 29 5.22 17.22 8.71
CA LYS A 29 5.97 17.84 9.83
C LYS A 29 6.46 19.24 9.46
N ASN A 30 5.92 20.21 10.18
CA ASN A 30 6.41 21.58 10.23
C ASN A 30 7.65 21.75 11.13
N PHE A 31 8.29 20.70 11.67
CA PHE A 31 9.48 20.86 12.53
C PHE A 31 10.50 19.69 12.45
N SER A 32 11.67 20.03 11.90
CA SER A 32 13.05 19.84 12.38
C SER A 32 13.61 18.49 12.87
N ILE A 33 12.95 17.34 12.69
CA ILE A 33 13.56 15.99 12.91
C ILE A 33 13.07 15.00 11.81
N ASP A 34 13.26 15.35 10.54
CA ASP A 34 12.92 14.54 9.34
C ASP A 34 13.39 13.07 9.44
N LYS A 35 12.67 12.01 9.03
CA LYS A 35 11.61 11.79 8.03
C LYS A 35 10.71 10.62 8.48
N GLU A 36 9.40 10.83 8.63
CA GLU A 36 8.40 9.77 8.54
C GLU A 36 7.44 10.13 7.41
N SER A 37 7.71 9.59 6.22
CA SER A 37 6.84 9.72 5.06
C SER A 37 6.19 8.38 4.75
N ILE A 38 4.87 8.36 4.65
CA ILE A 38 4.07 7.26 4.12
C ILE A 38 3.45 7.74 2.82
N VAL A 39 3.65 6.99 1.75
CA VAL A 39 2.94 7.22 0.49
C VAL A 39 2.07 6.00 0.22
N ASP A 40 0.75 6.20 0.30
CA ASP A 40 -0.23 5.18 -0.05
C ASP A 40 -0.58 5.30 -1.53
N VAL A 41 -0.32 4.24 -2.28
CA VAL A 41 -0.61 4.14 -3.71
C VAL A 41 -1.53 2.98 -3.98
N LYS A 42 -2.57 3.23 -4.78
CA LYS A 42 -3.37 2.18 -5.41
C LYS A 42 -2.83 1.91 -6.80
N ALA A 43 -2.41 0.68 -7.07
CA ALA A 43 -1.89 0.26 -8.36
C ALA A 43 -2.78 -0.81 -8.98
N THR A 44 -2.92 -0.81 -10.31
CA THR A 44 -3.69 -1.81 -11.04
C THR A 44 -2.85 -2.43 -12.15
N ASP A 45 -2.79 -3.77 -12.19
CA ASP A 45 -2.09 -4.51 -13.26
C ASP A 45 -2.98 -4.71 -14.50
N GLU A 46 -2.40 -5.34 -15.53
CA GLU A 46 -3.12 -5.66 -16.76
C GLU A 46 -4.27 -6.65 -16.61
N ASN A 47 -4.28 -7.44 -15.53
CA ASN A 47 -5.31 -8.41 -15.20
C ASN A 47 -6.38 -7.82 -14.26
N GLN A 48 -6.40 -6.50 -14.08
CA GLN A 48 -7.29 -5.77 -13.18
C GLN A 48 -7.12 -6.13 -11.70
N ARG A 49 -5.96 -6.72 -11.32
CA ARG A 49 -5.62 -6.92 -9.91
C ARG A 49 -5.22 -5.58 -9.31
N VAL A 50 -5.74 -5.34 -8.10
CA VAL A 50 -5.51 -4.11 -7.35
C VAL A 50 -4.51 -4.38 -6.24
N TYR A 51 -3.53 -3.50 -6.13
CA TYR A 51 -2.46 -3.54 -5.15
C TYR A 51 -2.49 -2.26 -4.33
N ASP A 52 -2.43 -2.40 -3.00
CA ASP A 52 -2.09 -1.30 -2.12
C ASP A 52 -0.59 -1.34 -1.85
N VAL A 53 0.10 -0.26 -2.20
CA VAL A 53 1.55 -0.11 -2.04
C VAL A 53 1.82 0.98 -1.02
N GLU A 54 2.52 0.62 0.06
CA GLU A 54 2.98 1.54 1.10
C GLU A 54 4.51 1.72 1.00
N VAL A 55 4.96 2.96 0.83
CA VAL A 55 6.40 3.30 0.87
C VAL A 55 6.69 4.05 2.16
N LEU A 56 7.60 3.50 2.98
CA LEU A 56 7.99 4.01 4.30
C LEU A 56 9.48 4.39 4.29
N THR A 57 9.82 5.55 4.84
CA THR A 57 11.21 6.08 4.88
C THR A 57 11.98 5.74 6.17
N THR A 58 11.31 5.19 7.19
CA THR A 58 11.91 4.82 8.49
C THR A 58 11.41 3.43 8.92
N GLY A 59 12.34 2.51 9.22
CA GLY A 59 12.07 1.06 9.17
C GLY A 59 12.07 0.27 10.49
N ASN A 60 12.46 0.80 11.65
CA ASN A 60 12.87 -0.12 12.73
C ASN A 60 11.75 -0.66 13.65
N TYR A 61 10.77 0.16 14.08
CA TYR A 61 9.79 -0.22 15.11
C TYR A 61 8.35 0.01 14.67
N ILE A 62 8.08 1.15 14.02
CA ILE A 62 6.73 1.49 13.53
C ILE A 62 6.28 0.57 12.39
N PHE A 63 7.22 0.05 11.58
CA PHE A 63 6.94 -0.82 10.45
C PHE A 63 6.14 -2.07 10.85
N ARG A 64 6.62 -2.85 11.83
CA ARG A 64 5.96 -4.09 12.26
C ARG A 64 4.53 -3.85 12.78
N ASN A 65 4.35 -2.82 13.60
CA ASN A 65 3.03 -2.51 14.18
C ASN A 65 2.04 -2.07 13.11
N ARG A 66 2.50 -1.28 12.12
CA ARG A 66 1.67 -0.85 10.99
C ARG A 66 1.32 -1.99 10.05
N THR A 67 2.29 -2.82 9.66
CA THR A 67 2.02 -3.98 8.80
C THR A 67 0.94 -4.89 9.42
N LEU A 68 1.03 -5.17 10.72
CA LEU A 68 0.02 -5.97 11.42
C LEU A 68 -1.36 -5.28 11.48
N TYR A 69 -1.39 -3.97 11.74
CA TYR A 69 -2.64 -3.19 11.75
C TYR A 69 -3.35 -3.18 10.39
N TYR A 70 -2.63 -2.92 9.30
CA TYR A 70 -3.24 -2.88 7.97
C TYR A 70 -3.65 -4.27 7.49
N TRP A 71 -2.86 -5.31 7.78
CA TRP A 71 -3.23 -6.70 7.47
C TRP A 71 -4.52 -7.12 8.18
N THR A 72 -4.64 -6.83 9.48
CA THR A 72 -5.87 -7.12 10.25
C THR A 72 -7.08 -6.32 9.78
N LYS A 73 -6.88 -5.04 9.40
CA LYS A 73 -7.94 -4.19 8.84
C LYS A 73 -8.44 -4.70 7.49
N LEU A 74 -7.52 -5.10 6.60
CA LEU A 74 -7.83 -5.66 5.29
C LEU A 74 -8.55 -7.01 5.41
N TYR A 75 -8.09 -7.88 6.29
CA TYR A 75 -8.75 -9.17 6.53
C TYR A 75 -10.17 -8.99 7.10
N SER A 76 -10.32 -8.06 8.04
CA SER A 76 -11.63 -7.75 8.65
C SER A 76 -12.61 -7.12 7.66
N SER A 77 -12.14 -6.29 6.73
CA SER A 77 -13.01 -5.69 5.70
C SER A 77 -13.52 -6.76 4.74
N GLN A 78 -12.69 -7.72 4.35
CA GLN A 78 -13.10 -8.85 3.50
C GLN A 78 -14.14 -9.75 4.20
N LEU A 79 -13.99 -10.00 5.50
CA LEU A 79 -14.99 -10.74 6.29
C LEU A 79 -16.34 -10.00 6.36
N LYS A 80 -16.34 -8.66 6.48
CA LYS A 80 -17.58 -7.86 6.45
C LYS A 80 -18.27 -7.92 5.10
N THR A 81 -17.51 -7.93 4.00
CA THR A 81 -18.07 -8.06 2.64
C THR A 81 -18.77 -9.40 2.43
N THR A 82 -18.31 -10.48 3.06
CA THR A 82 -18.98 -11.79 3.00
C THR A 82 -20.36 -11.80 3.67
N ASN A 83 -20.57 -10.99 4.73
CA ASN A 83 -21.86 -10.91 5.41
C ASN A 83 -22.88 -9.98 4.73
N SER A 84 -22.44 -9.02 3.90
CA SER A 84 -23.37 -8.17 3.14
C SER A 84 -23.81 -8.77 1.80
N LEU A 85 -23.17 -9.85 1.35
CA LEU A 85 -23.53 -10.59 0.13
C LEU A 85 -24.45 -11.80 0.42
N ARG A 86 -24.91 -11.95 1.66
CA ARG A 86 -25.82 -13.03 2.13
C ARG A 86 -27.17 -12.52 2.67
N SER A 87 -27.50 -11.24 2.48
CA SER A 87 -28.82 -10.66 2.81
C SER A 87 -29.60 -10.32 1.56
#